data_AF-A0A846D971-F1
#
_entry.id   AF-A0A846D971-F1
#
_cell.length_a   1.000
_cell.length_b   1.000
_cell.length_c   1.000
_cell.angle_alpha   90.00
_cell.angle_beta   90.00
_cell.angle_gamma   90.00
#
_symmetry.space_group_name_H-M   'P 1'
#
loop_
_entity.id
_entity.type
_entity.pdbx_description
1 polymer ?
#
loop_
_entity_poly.entity_id
_entity_poly.type
_entity_poly.pdbx_seq_one_letter_code
_entity_poly.pdbx_strand_id
1 'polypeptide(L)'
;MQNTELARKKLMELPQMGLHISMDDFGTGYSSLGYLKKFPFHTLKIDQCFVRDLKDAPEDTAIIEAVMALARGLQMKVIAEGVETPQQLQLWQSLECEQMQDYLFSKPLTAKDCTKFLG
;
A
#
# COMPACT_ATOMS: atom_id res chain seq x y z
N MET A 1 -2.65 19.31 7.25
CA MET A 1 -2.75 18.56 8.51
C MET A 1 -2.52 19.51 9.67
N GLN A 2 -3.52 19.71 10.53
CA GLN A 2 -3.30 20.36 11.82
C GLN A 2 -2.70 19.31 12.77
N ASN A 3 -1.63 19.67 13.49
CA ASN A 3 -1.03 18.91 14.60
C ASN A 3 -0.18 17.66 14.26
N THR A 4 0.68 17.75 13.23
CA THR A 4 1.63 16.67 12.83
C THR A 4 2.52 16.15 13.97
N GLU A 5 2.98 17.02 14.89
CA GLU A 5 3.83 16.57 16.01
C GLU A 5 3.08 15.72 17.02
N LEU A 6 1.81 16.04 17.30
CA LEU A 6 0.98 15.21 18.18
C LEU A 6 0.73 13.84 17.55
N ALA A 7 0.37 13.82 16.25
CA ALA A 7 0.17 12.58 15.51
C ALA A 7 1.46 11.74 15.50
N ARG A 8 2.62 12.36 15.27
CA ARG A 8 3.92 11.69 15.29
C ARG A 8 4.20 11.08 16.65
N LYS A 9 4.04 11.84 17.73
CA LYS A 9 4.26 11.33 19.09
C LYS A 9 3.40 10.09 19.36
N LYS A 10 2.12 10.13 19.01
CA LYS A 10 1.20 9.02 19.21
C LYS A 10 1.51 7.81 18.34
N LEU A 11 1.80 8.01 17.07
CA LEU A 11 2.16 6.92 16.17
C LEU A 11 3.51 6.28 16.54
N MET A 12 4.41 7.00 17.22
CA MET A 12 5.66 6.41 17.74
C MET A 12 5.46 5.53 18.99
N GLU A 13 4.34 5.67 19.70
CA GLU A 13 4.01 4.84 20.87
C GLU A 13 3.46 3.46 20.44
N LEU A 14 2.76 3.36 19.31
CA LEU A 14 2.08 2.12 18.87
C LEU A 14 3.03 0.94 18.54
N PRO A 15 4.17 1.13 17.85
CA PRO A 15 5.08 0.03 17.54
C PRO A 15 5.71 -0.58 18.80
N GLN A 16 5.83 0.21 19.88
CA GLN A 16 6.30 -0.28 21.19
C GLN A 16 5.31 -1.28 21.81
N MET A 17 4.06 -1.31 21.35
CA MET A 17 3.02 -2.26 21.75
C MET A 17 2.93 -3.48 20.81
N GLY A 18 3.83 -3.59 19.83
CA GLY A 18 3.80 -4.65 18.82
C GLY A 18 2.81 -4.39 17.66
N LEU A 19 2.29 -3.17 17.51
CA LEU A 19 1.40 -2.81 16.42
C LEU A 19 2.17 -2.43 15.16
N HIS A 20 1.77 -3.00 14.03
CA HIS A 20 2.22 -2.58 12.72
C HIS A 20 1.37 -1.42 12.20
N ILE A 21 2.02 -0.43 11.60
CA ILE A 21 1.35 0.76 11.05
C ILE A 21 1.51 0.76 9.54
N SER A 22 0.38 0.86 8.86
CA SER A 22 0.33 1.03 7.41
C SER A 22 -0.08 2.46 7.07
N MET A 23 0.52 3.04 6.04
CA MET A 23 0.03 4.27 5.43
C MET A 23 -0.96 3.89 4.32
N ASP A 24 -2.17 4.41 4.42
CA ASP A 24 -3.24 4.16 3.45
C ASP A 24 -3.30 5.23 2.36
N ASP A 25 -3.96 4.90 1.26
CA ASP A 25 -4.25 5.79 0.11
C ASP A 25 -3.00 6.51 -0.47
N PHE A 26 -1.82 5.85 -0.46
CA PHE A 26 -0.61 6.50 -0.94
C PHE A 26 -0.68 6.85 -2.41
N GLY A 27 -0.38 8.12 -2.68
CA GLY A 27 -0.41 8.72 -4.01
C GLY A 27 -1.74 9.40 -4.35
N THR A 28 -2.74 9.37 -3.47
CA THR A 28 -3.86 10.32 -3.54
C THR A 28 -3.50 11.62 -2.80
N GLY A 29 -3.84 12.77 -3.39
CA GLY A 29 -3.63 14.09 -2.76
C GLY A 29 -2.16 14.46 -2.46
N TYR A 30 -1.95 15.23 -1.38
CA TYR A 30 -0.62 15.68 -0.94
C TYR A 30 0.11 14.59 -0.14
N SER A 31 0.61 13.57 -0.83
CA SER A 31 1.53 12.58 -0.27
C SER A 31 2.93 13.19 -0.13
N SER A 32 3.22 13.87 0.98
CA SER A 32 4.59 14.37 1.22
C SER A 32 5.51 13.19 1.53
N LEU A 33 6.41 12.87 0.59
CA LEU A 33 7.51 11.92 0.79
C LEU A 33 8.29 12.17 2.10
N GLY A 34 8.34 13.43 2.54
CA GLY A 34 8.95 13.82 3.80
C GLY A 34 8.29 13.21 5.05
N TYR A 35 7.02 12.79 4.97
CA TYR A 35 6.34 12.10 6.08
C TYR A 35 6.70 10.63 6.17
N LEU A 36 6.94 9.95 5.06
CA LEU A 36 7.34 8.55 5.07
C LEU A 36 8.60 8.30 5.91
N LYS A 37 9.53 9.28 5.93
CA LYS A 37 10.73 9.21 6.78
C LYS A 37 10.48 9.58 8.25
N LYS A 38 9.42 10.34 8.55
CA LYS A 38 9.18 10.92 9.89
C LYS A 38 8.27 10.06 10.76
N PHE A 39 7.47 9.20 10.16
CA PHE A 39 6.52 8.35 10.84
C PHE A 39 6.95 6.88 10.79
N PRO A 40 6.61 6.07 11.80
CA PRO A 40 7.04 4.69 11.89
C PRO A 40 6.12 3.76 11.07
N PHE A 41 6.00 4.05 9.77
CA PHE A 41 5.26 3.19 8.85
C PHE A 41 6.07 1.94 8.53
N HIS A 42 5.38 0.80 8.51
CA HIS A 42 5.92 -0.52 8.15
C HIS A 42 5.45 -0.95 6.76
N THR A 43 4.35 -0.36 6.30
CA THR A 43 3.66 -0.77 5.08
C THR A 43 3.11 0.45 4.37
N LEU A 44 3.23 0.43 3.04
CA LEU A 44 2.73 1.43 2.13
C LEU A 44 1.63 0.79 1.27
N LYS A 45 0.39 1.27 1.39
CA LYS A 45 -0.72 0.83 0.53
C LYS A 45 -0.82 1.79 -0.64
N ILE A 46 -0.57 1.28 -1.84
CA ILE A 46 -0.64 2.05 -3.09
C ILE A 46 -2.09 2.05 -3.52
N ASP A 47 -2.67 3.25 -3.61
CA ASP A 47 -4.08 3.43 -3.92
C ASP A 47 -4.44 2.85 -5.30
N GLN A 48 -5.67 2.33 -5.40
CA GLN A 48 -6.25 1.78 -6.63
C GLN A 48 -6.19 2.74 -7.83
N CYS A 49 -6.10 4.05 -7.64
CA CYS A 49 -5.96 5.00 -8.73
C CYS A 49 -4.68 4.76 -9.55
N PHE A 50 -3.60 4.27 -8.92
CA PHE A 50 -2.39 3.87 -9.64
C PHE A 50 -2.53 2.53 -10.33
N VAL A 51 -3.46 1.67 -9.89
CA VAL A 51 -3.58 0.29 -10.38
C VAL A 51 -4.58 0.17 -11.52
N ARG A 52 -5.69 0.90 -11.44
CA ARG A 52 -6.73 0.91 -12.48
C ARG A 52 -6.27 1.54 -13.78
N ASP A 53 -5.36 2.51 -13.69
CA ASP A 53 -4.85 3.22 -14.86
C ASP A 53 -3.71 2.46 -15.57
N LEU A 54 -3.22 1.34 -15.01
CA LEU A 54 -2.21 0.47 -15.64
C LEU A 54 -2.78 -0.19 -16.91
N LYS A 55 -2.64 0.49 -18.03
CA LYS A 55 -3.05 0.05 -19.37
C LYS A 55 -1.86 -0.20 -20.29
N ASP A 56 -0.78 -0.74 -19.73
CA ASP A 56 0.49 -1.03 -20.44
C ASP A 56 1.18 0.24 -21.00
N ALA A 57 0.90 1.43 -20.45
CA ALA A 57 1.64 2.63 -20.80
C ALA A 57 2.97 2.69 -20.00
N PRO A 58 4.11 2.99 -20.65
CA PRO A 58 5.41 3.08 -19.97
C PRO A 58 5.45 4.08 -18.80
N GLU A 59 4.64 5.15 -18.88
CA GLU A 59 4.61 6.22 -17.88
C GLU A 59 3.98 5.76 -16.55
N ASP A 60 2.93 4.96 -16.60
CA ASP A 60 2.25 4.46 -15.40
C ASP A 60 3.14 3.47 -14.62
N THR A 61 3.93 2.69 -15.35
CA THR A 61 4.90 1.75 -14.77
C THR A 61 6.04 2.49 -14.07
N ALA A 62 6.51 3.60 -14.63
CA ALA A 62 7.62 4.38 -14.06
C ALA A 62 7.30 4.95 -12.66
N ILE A 63 6.06 5.39 -12.44
CA ILE A 63 5.64 5.88 -11.12
C ILE A 63 5.66 4.75 -10.11
N ILE A 64 5.10 3.59 -10.46
CA ILE A 64 5.08 2.43 -9.55
C ILE A 64 6.51 1.97 -9.22
N GLU A 65 7.38 1.87 -10.22
CA GLU A 65 8.79 1.53 -10.00
C GLU A 65 9.47 2.49 -9.00
N ALA A 66 9.21 3.80 -9.13
CA ALA A 66 9.73 4.79 -8.21
C ALA A 66 9.19 4.61 -6.78
N VAL A 67 7.89 4.32 -6.64
CA VAL A 67 7.26 4.03 -5.34
C VAL A 67 7.82 2.75 -4.72
N MET A 68 7.97 1.68 -5.51
CA MET A 68 8.56 0.41 -5.07
C MET A 68 10.01 0.61 -4.62
N ALA A 69 10.81 1.38 -5.37
CA ALA A 69 12.18 1.72 -5.00
C ALA A 69 12.26 2.52 -3.70
N LEU A 70 11.36 3.48 -3.51
CA LEU A 70 11.25 4.26 -2.28
C LEU A 70 10.90 3.37 -1.08
N ALA A 71 9.88 2.51 -1.21
CA ALA A 71 9.48 1.60 -0.16
C ALA A 71 10.62 0.65 0.24
N ARG A 72 11.33 0.07 -0.74
CA ARG A 72 12.55 -0.72 -0.50
C ARG A 72 13.62 0.08 0.26
N GLY A 73 13.90 1.31 -0.18
CA GLY A 73 14.87 2.19 0.47
C GLY A 73 14.51 2.59 1.91
N LEU A 74 13.22 2.59 2.23
CA LEU A 74 12.69 2.86 3.58
C LEU A 74 12.38 1.58 4.37
N GLN A 75 12.71 0.41 3.84
CA GLN A 75 12.42 -0.90 4.44
C GLN A 75 10.93 -1.11 4.77
N MET A 76 10.05 -0.57 3.91
CA MET A 76 8.61 -0.72 4.02
C MET A 76 8.12 -1.84 3.10
N LYS A 77 7.14 -2.60 3.57
CA LYS A 77 6.35 -3.49 2.71
C LYS A 77 5.41 -2.68 1.83
N VAL A 78 5.02 -3.23 0.69
CA VAL A 78 4.05 -2.60 -0.22
C VAL A 78 2.85 -3.52 -0.37
N ILE A 79 1.65 -2.92 -0.31
CA ILE A 79 0.39 -3.55 -0.71
C ILE A 79 -0.15 -2.79 -1.91
N ALA A 80 -0.40 -3.48 -3.03
CA ALA A 80 -1.12 -2.92 -4.18
C ALA A 80 -2.63 -3.09 -4.01
N GLU A 81 -3.39 -2.00 -4.08
CA GLU A 81 -4.86 -2.01 -4.02
C GLU A 81 -5.48 -1.89 -5.41
N GLY A 82 -6.70 -2.40 -5.62
CA GLY A 82 -7.34 -2.32 -6.94
C GLY A 82 -6.83 -3.35 -7.96
N VAL A 83 -6.22 -4.45 -7.50
CA VAL A 83 -5.82 -5.55 -8.39
C VAL A 83 -7.06 -6.38 -8.74
N GLU A 84 -7.61 -6.14 -9.92
CA GLU A 84 -8.88 -6.70 -10.40
C GLU A 84 -8.70 -7.64 -11.60
N THR A 85 -7.54 -7.61 -12.29
CA THR A 85 -7.25 -8.43 -13.48
C THR A 85 -5.96 -9.25 -13.36
N PRO A 86 -5.86 -10.41 -14.06
CA PRO A 86 -4.63 -11.19 -14.11
C PRO A 86 -3.42 -10.42 -14.66
N GLN A 87 -3.65 -9.49 -15.59
CA GLN A 87 -2.61 -8.64 -16.17
C GLN A 87 -2.02 -7.69 -15.11
N GLN A 88 -2.88 -7.06 -14.29
CA GLN A 88 -2.42 -6.24 -13.17
C GLN A 88 -1.62 -7.07 -12.16
N LEU A 89 -2.10 -8.27 -11.81
CA LEU A 89 -1.37 -9.20 -10.94
C LEU A 89 0.03 -9.52 -11.48
N GLN A 90 0.13 -9.88 -12.77
CA GLN A 90 1.43 -10.18 -13.39
C GLN A 90 2.38 -9.00 -13.36
N LEU A 91 1.88 -7.79 -13.63
CA LEU A 91 2.68 -6.57 -13.55
C LEU A 91 3.21 -6.35 -12.13
N TRP A 92 2.35 -6.41 -11.11
CA TRP A 92 2.75 -6.27 -9.71
C TRP A 92 3.72 -7.36 -9.24
N GLN A 93 3.56 -8.59 -9.71
CA GLN A 93 4.51 -9.68 -9.46
C GLN A 93 5.87 -9.42 -10.10
N SER A 94 5.90 -8.88 -11.33
CA SER A 94 7.16 -8.53 -12.01
C SER A 94 7.92 -7.40 -11.31
N LEU A 95 7.21 -6.57 -10.56
CA LEU A 95 7.76 -5.50 -9.72
C LEU A 95 8.12 -5.96 -8.31
N GLU A 96 8.05 -7.28 -8.04
CA GLU A 96 8.35 -7.90 -6.74
C GLU A 96 7.43 -7.40 -5.60
N CYS A 97 6.19 -7.02 -5.92
CA CYS A 97 5.20 -6.73 -4.89
C CYS A 97 4.61 -8.04 -4.33
N GLU A 98 4.81 -8.28 -3.04
CA GLU A 98 4.40 -9.54 -2.40
C GLU A 98 2.94 -9.55 -1.94
N GLN A 99 2.34 -8.37 -1.73
CA GLN A 99 1.02 -8.23 -1.13
C GLN A 99 0.11 -7.44 -2.06
N MET A 100 -1.05 -8.01 -2.34
CA MET A 100 -2.03 -7.43 -3.25
C MET A 100 -3.42 -7.71 -2.68
N GLN A 101 -4.35 -6.81 -2.94
CA GLN A 101 -5.74 -6.96 -2.54
C GLN A 101 -6.66 -6.52 -3.68
N ASP A 102 -7.95 -6.77 -3.48
CA ASP A 102 -9.11 -6.43 -4.34
C ASP A 102 -9.70 -7.62 -5.12
N TYR A 103 -10.65 -7.33 -6.02
CA TYR A 103 -11.64 -8.26 -6.56
C TYR A 103 -11.09 -9.43 -7.38
N LEU A 104 -9.83 -9.40 -7.81
CA LEU A 104 -9.19 -10.57 -8.40
C LEU A 104 -9.13 -11.74 -7.41
N PHE A 105 -8.96 -11.45 -6.12
CA PHE A 105 -8.87 -12.46 -5.06
C PHE A 105 -10.25 -12.76 -4.45
N SER A 106 -10.94 -11.72 -3.97
CA SER A 106 -12.28 -11.80 -3.43
C SER A 106 -12.87 -10.40 -3.26
N LYS A 107 -14.19 -10.30 -3.33
CA LYS A 107 -14.91 -9.13 -2.80
C LYS A 107 -14.81 -9.09 -1.27
N PRO A 108 -15.04 -7.95 -0.60
CA PRO A 108 -15.23 -7.90 0.85
C PRO A 108 -16.27 -8.92 1.30
N LEU A 109 -15.89 -9.75 2.27
CA LEU A 109 -16.69 -10.86 2.75
C LEU A 109 -17.28 -10.55 4.13
N THR A 110 -18.41 -11.17 4.45
CA THR A 110 -18.88 -11.22 5.84
C THR A 110 -17.88 -11.99 6.69
N ALA A 111 -17.89 -11.80 8.01
CA ALA A 111 -17.03 -12.56 8.91
C ALA A 111 -17.16 -14.08 8.69
N LYS A 112 -18.39 -14.58 8.50
CA LYS A 112 -18.70 -16.00 8.25
C LYS A 112 -18.10 -16.51 6.95
N ASP A 113 -18.21 -15.73 5.87
CA ASP A 113 -17.71 -16.15 4.56
C ASP A 113 -16.18 -16.02 4.49
N CYS A 114 -15.61 -15.02 5.18
CA CYS A 114 -14.17 -14.88 5.34
C CYS A 114 -13.56 -16.07 6.09
N THR A 115 -14.17 -16.53 7.19
CA THR A 115 -13.71 -17.75 7.88
C THR A 115 -13.66 -18.94 6.92
N LYS A 116 -14.70 -19.16 6.12
CA LYS A 116 -14.71 -20.26 5.13
C LYS A 116 -13.65 -20.09 4.05
N PHE A 117 -13.36 -18.85 3.65
CA PHE A 117 -12.35 -18.54 2.63
C PHE A 117 -10.93 -18.83 3.12
N LEU A 118 -10.65 -18.59 4.40
CA LEU A 118 -9.33 -18.84 5.00
C LEU A 118 -9.05 -20.32 5.32
N GLY A 119 -10.10 -21.16 5.38
CA GLY A 119 -10.02 -22.58 5.77
C GLY A 119 -10.28 -22.80 7.26
#